data_AF-A0A6I1HKK1-F1
#
_entry.id   AF-A0A6I1HKK1-F1
#
_cell.length_a   1.000
_cell.length_b   1.000
_cell.length_c   1.000
_cell.angle_alpha   90.00
_cell.angle_beta   90.00
_cell.angle_gamma   90.00
#
_symmetry.space_group_name_H-M   'P 1'
#
loop_
_entity.id
_entity.type
_entity.pdbx_description
1 polymer ?
#
loop_
_entity_poly.entity_id
_entity_poly.type
_entity_poly.pdbx_seq_one_letter_code
_entity_poly.pdbx_strand_id
1 'polypeptide(L)'
;MDNISMDTLSVIARQCIAVTCLQRFCQQHVLQHPALDAFAGHVWKVAQVAPGDFAAWERGFASLAVTGMGDPWPDDLRMAIPQQLLGELEQLVQHVLETSACTWHGDDLAASGRQLEAVLAICARHGVAVPPLEHYVQHDAALPGGWGPVLTDGEVRRWQALT
;
A
#
# COMPACT_ATOMS: atom_id res chain seq x y z
N MET A 1 -18.55 13.99 13.31
CA MET A 1 -17.34 13.25 12.87
C MET A 1 -17.21 13.59 11.41
N ASP A 2 -16.32 14.52 11.11
CA ASP A 2 -16.10 14.92 9.72
C ASP A 2 -15.52 13.72 8.99
N ASN A 3 -16.19 13.30 7.92
CA ASN A 3 -15.75 12.19 7.10
C ASN A 3 -14.46 12.64 6.40
N ILE A 4 -13.30 12.14 6.85
CA ILE A 4 -12.01 12.50 6.26
C ILE A 4 -12.03 12.13 4.78
N SER A 5 -11.89 13.12 3.90
CA SER A 5 -11.78 12.84 2.46
C SER A 5 -10.41 12.24 2.16
N MET A 6 -10.36 11.23 1.29
CA MET A 6 -9.10 10.67 0.79
C MET A 6 -8.23 11.73 0.11
N ASP A 7 -8.83 12.79 -0.42
CA ASP A 7 -8.12 13.93 -1.03
C ASP A 7 -7.28 14.72 -0.01
N THR A 8 -7.57 14.58 1.28
CA THR A 8 -6.79 15.22 2.36
C THR A 8 -5.61 14.38 2.84
N LEU A 9 -5.52 13.12 2.40
CA LEU A 9 -4.43 12.22 2.73
C LEU A 9 -3.26 12.45 1.79
N SER A 10 -2.04 12.40 2.34
CA SER A 10 -0.82 12.41 1.55
C SER A 10 -0.62 11.10 0.78
N VAL A 11 0.30 11.09 -0.20
CA VAL A 11 0.68 9.85 -0.90
C VAL A 11 1.20 8.80 0.09
N ILE A 12 2.03 9.18 1.07
CA ILE A 12 2.51 8.24 2.11
C ILE A 12 1.34 7.65 2.89
N ALA A 13 0.40 8.48 3.33
CA ALA A 13 -0.78 8.02 4.07
C ALA A 13 -1.62 7.03 3.23
N ARG A 14 -1.93 7.38 1.98
CA ARG A 14 -2.67 6.49 1.07
C ARG A 14 -1.96 5.17 0.85
N GLN A 15 -0.64 5.20 0.63
CA GLN A 15 0.16 4.00 0.43
C GLN A 15 0.19 3.10 1.68
N CYS A 16 0.28 3.70 2.88
CA CYS A 16 0.23 2.98 4.15
C CYS A 16 -1.14 2.35 4.41
N ILE A 17 -2.24 3.06 4.08
CA ILE A 17 -3.60 2.49 4.14
C ILE A 17 -3.73 1.33 3.17
N ALA A 18 -3.27 1.49 1.93
CA ALA A 18 -3.36 0.47 0.90
C ALA A 18 -2.63 -0.83 1.32
N VAL A 19 -1.40 -0.74 1.83
CA VAL A 19 -0.67 -1.92 2.31
C VAL A 19 -1.30 -2.53 3.56
N THR A 20 -1.87 -1.72 4.46
CA THR A 20 -2.64 -2.21 5.62
C THR A 20 -3.84 -3.05 5.14
N CYS A 21 -4.57 -2.57 4.12
CA CYS A 21 -5.66 -3.28 3.49
C CYS A 21 -5.22 -4.63 2.88
N LEU A 22 -4.08 -4.66 2.18
CA LEU A 22 -3.50 -5.92 1.67
C LEU A 22 -3.18 -6.89 2.81
N GLN A 23 -2.53 -6.42 3.86
CA GLN A 23 -2.17 -7.28 4.99
C GLN A 23 -3.41 -7.84 5.70
N ARG A 24 -4.45 -7.02 5.90
CA ARG A 24 -5.75 -7.48 6.41
C ARG A 24 -6.44 -8.49 5.50
N PHE A 25 -6.39 -8.27 4.19
CA PHE A 25 -6.92 -9.21 3.21
C PHE A 25 -6.21 -10.57 3.33
N CYS A 26 -4.88 -10.57 3.37
CA CYS A 26 -4.08 -11.77 3.57
C CYS A 26 -4.43 -12.47 4.89
N GLN A 27 -4.51 -11.72 6.00
CA GLN A 27 -4.85 -12.27 7.32
C GLN A 27 -6.25 -12.91 7.34
N GLN A 28 -7.26 -12.23 6.81
CA GLN A 28 -8.64 -12.72 6.79
C GLN A 28 -8.78 -14.01 5.99
N HIS A 29 -8.02 -14.14 4.89
CA HIS A 29 -8.02 -15.31 4.03
C HIS A 29 -6.93 -16.33 4.39
N VAL A 30 -6.23 -16.14 5.51
CA VAL A 30 -5.14 -17.01 5.99
C VAL A 30 -4.07 -17.25 4.92
N LEU A 31 -3.78 -16.23 4.13
CA LEU A 31 -2.75 -16.23 3.10
C LEU A 31 -1.43 -15.83 3.73
N GLN A 32 -0.59 -16.82 3.99
CA GLN A 32 0.74 -16.63 4.57
C GLN A 32 1.78 -17.06 3.54
N HIS A 33 2.50 -16.08 2.97
CA HIS A 33 3.56 -16.36 2.02
C HIS A 33 4.69 -15.33 2.13
N PRO A 34 5.97 -15.76 2.23
CA PRO A 34 7.10 -14.85 2.40
C PRO A 34 7.20 -13.77 1.31
N ALA A 35 6.79 -14.08 0.07
CA ALA A 35 6.78 -13.10 -1.02
C ALA A 35 5.79 -11.94 -0.80
N LEU A 36 4.60 -12.23 -0.25
CA LEU A 36 3.60 -11.20 0.08
C LEU A 36 4.06 -10.38 1.29
N ASP A 37 4.67 -11.02 2.28
CA ASP A 37 5.25 -10.34 3.44
C ASP A 37 6.41 -9.41 3.04
N ALA A 38 7.28 -9.87 2.13
CA ALA A 38 8.38 -9.09 1.59
C ALA A 38 7.88 -7.88 0.80
N PHE A 39 6.85 -8.07 -0.04
CA PHE A 39 6.20 -6.97 -0.75
C PHE A 39 5.62 -5.94 0.21
N ALA A 40 4.77 -6.36 1.15
CA ALA A 40 4.15 -5.46 2.12
C ALA A 40 5.21 -4.73 2.96
N GLY A 41 6.23 -5.44 3.44
CA GLY A 41 7.33 -4.86 4.20
C GLY A 41 8.15 -3.85 3.39
N HIS A 42 8.37 -4.09 2.09
CA HIS A 42 9.07 -3.14 1.23
C HIS A 42 8.25 -1.90 0.91
N VAL A 43 6.94 -2.06 0.67
CA VAL A 43 6.00 -0.95 0.49
C VAL A 43 5.98 -0.05 1.73
N TRP A 44 5.91 -0.62 2.93
CA TRP A 44 5.93 0.13 4.19
C TRP A 44 7.14 1.06 4.35
N LYS A 45 8.29 0.72 3.77
CA LYS A 45 9.51 1.55 3.88
C LYS A 45 9.31 2.95 3.34
N VAL A 46 8.40 3.13 2.36
CA VAL A 46 8.10 4.43 1.75
C VAL A 46 7.78 5.51 2.79
N ALA A 47 7.19 5.10 3.92
CA ALA A 47 6.83 5.99 5.01
C ALA A 47 8.04 6.72 5.62
N GLN A 48 9.25 6.20 5.43
CA GLN A 48 10.49 6.75 6.01
C GLN A 48 11.56 7.04 4.95
N VAL A 49 11.24 6.93 3.66
CA VAL A 49 12.20 7.18 2.58
C VAL A 49 12.48 8.68 2.47
N ALA A 50 13.73 9.08 2.68
CA ALA A 50 14.16 10.45 2.40
C ALA A 50 14.27 10.68 0.88
N PRO A 51 14.12 11.92 0.39
CA PRO A 51 14.19 12.22 -1.05
C PRO A 51 15.46 11.70 -1.75
N GLY A 52 16.61 11.70 -1.06
CA GLY A 52 17.87 11.19 -1.60
C GLY A 52 17.94 9.66 -1.73
N ASP A 53 17.10 8.93 -0.99
CA ASP A 53 17.11 7.46 -0.93
C ASP A 53 16.00 6.83 -1.79
N PHE A 54 15.13 7.66 -2.38
CA PHE A 54 13.96 7.23 -3.12
C PHE A 54 14.29 6.25 -4.25
N ALA A 55 15.27 6.58 -5.09
CA ALA A 55 15.66 5.72 -6.20
C ALA A 55 16.21 4.35 -5.73
N ALA A 56 16.81 4.29 -4.54
CA ALA A 56 17.26 3.03 -3.96
C ALA A 56 16.08 2.19 -3.45
N TRP A 57 15.09 2.83 -2.82
CA TRP A 57 13.85 2.17 -2.42
C TRP A 57 13.07 1.64 -3.64
N GLU A 58 12.89 2.46 -4.67
CA GLU A 58 12.22 2.10 -5.93
C GLU A 58 12.87 0.86 -6.57
N ARG A 59 14.18 0.87 -6.75
CA ARG A 59 14.92 -0.30 -7.31
C ARG A 59 14.79 -1.56 -6.46
N GLY A 60 14.47 -1.43 -5.17
CA GLY A 60 14.25 -2.57 -4.29
C GLY A 60 13.12 -3.48 -4.76
N PHE A 61 12.11 -2.96 -5.47
CA PHE A 61 11.03 -3.79 -6.03
C PHE A 61 11.55 -4.84 -7.01
N ALA A 62 12.60 -4.55 -7.78
CA ALA A 62 13.18 -5.50 -8.74
C ALA A 62 13.81 -6.76 -8.08
N SER A 63 14.02 -6.72 -6.76
CA SER A 63 14.52 -7.86 -5.99
C SER A 63 13.41 -8.73 -5.38
N LEU A 64 12.15 -8.32 -5.52
CA LEU A 64 11.00 -9.00 -4.93
C LEU A 64 10.41 -10.01 -5.90
N ALA A 65 9.92 -11.12 -5.35
CA ALA A 65 9.20 -12.12 -6.12
C ALA A 65 7.77 -11.68 -6.50
N VAL A 66 7.22 -10.72 -5.76
CA VAL A 66 5.96 -10.03 -6.07
C VAL A 66 6.28 -8.55 -6.13
N THR A 67 6.08 -7.96 -7.31
CA THR A 67 6.44 -6.56 -7.59
C THR A 67 5.23 -5.64 -7.62
N GLY A 68 4.06 -6.16 -7.99
CA GLY A 68 2.87 -5.38 -8.33
C GLY A 68 2.87 -4.80 -9.74
N MET A 69 3.92 -5.06 -10.54
CA MET A 69 4.09 -4.50 -11.89
C MET A 69 3.50 -5.38 -13.01
N GLY A 70 2.72 -6.41 -12.64
CA GLY A 70 2.14 -7.37 -13.59
C GLY A 70 3.07 -8.53 -13.98
N ASP A 71 4.23 -8.66 -13.33
CA ASP A 71 5.10 -9.81 -13.50
C ASP A 71 4.40 -11.11 -13.06
N PRO A 72 4.65 -12.25 -13.74
CA PRO A 72 4.13 -13.54 -13.31
C PRO A 72 4.60 -13.89 -11.89
N TRP A 73 3.66 -14.26 -11.04
CA TRP A 73 3.98 -14.70 -9.68
C TRP A 73 4.66 -16.08 -9.68
N PRO A 74 5.57 -16.34 -8.72
CA PRO A 74 6.17 -17.65 -8.55
C PRO A 74 5.12 -18.78 -8.44
N ASP A 75 5.43 -19.94 -8.99
CA ASP A 75 4.49 -21.07 -9.02
C ASP A 75 4.11 -21.55 -7.61
N ASP A 76 5.06 -21.54 -6.67
CA ASP A 76 4.82 -21.90 -5.26
C ASP A 76 3.80 -20.96 -4.60
N LEU A 77 3.92 -19.65 -4.83
CA LEU A 77 2.93 -18.67 -4.38
C LEU A 77 1.57 -18.91 -5.02
N ARG A 78 1.52 -19.12 -6.33
CA ARG A 78 0.27 -19.36 -7.07
C ARG A 78 -0.44 -20.63 -6.60
N MET A 79 0.31 -21.68 -6.28
CA MET A 79 -0.23 -22.93 -5.74
C MET A 79 -0.71 -22.80 -4.29
N ALA A 80 -0.14 -21.88 -3.51
CA ALA A 80 -0.54 -21.61 -2.14
C ALA A 80 -1.84 -20.80 -2.02
N ILE A 81 -2.25 -20.09 -3.07
CA ILE A 81 -3.44 -19.23 -3.07
C ILE A 81 -4.65 -19.99 -3.66
N PRO A 82 -5.82 -19.96 -3.00
CA PRO A 82 -7.04 -20.49 -3.59
C PRO A 82 -7.35 -19.84 -4.94
N GLN A 83 -7.65 -20.64 -5.97
CA GLN A 83 -7.82 -20.16 -7.34
C GLN A 83 -8.86 -19.02 -7.46
N GLN A 84 -9.94 -19.07 -6.68
CA GLN A 84 -10.96 -18.02 -6.65
C GLN A 84 -10.49 -16.67 -6.08
N LEU A 85 -9.37 -16.64 -5.36
CA LEU A 85 -8.78 -15.42 -4.77
C LEU A 85 -7.60 -14.88 -5.57
N LEU A 86 -6.95 -15.71 -6.40
CA LEU A 86 -5.70 -15.35 -7.07
C LEU A 86 -5.82 -14.04 -7.88
N GLY A 87 -6.81 -13.93 -8.75
CA GLY A 87 -6.98 -12.74 -9.59
C GLY A 87 -7.31 -11.48 -8.80
N GLU A 88 -8.11 -11.60 -7.73
CA GLU A 88 -8.43 -10.48 -6.83
C GLU A 88 -7.20 -10.02 -6.04
N LEU A 89 -6.37 -10.97 -5.59
CA LEU A 89 -5.15 -10.67 -4.86
C LEU A 89 -4.06 -10.07 -5.76
N GLU A 90 -3.92 -10.56 -7.00
CA GLU A 90 -3.03 -9.97 -8.01
C GLU A 90 -3.42 -8.50 -8.29
N GLN A 91 -4.71 -8.23 -8.50
CA GLN A 91 -5.23 -6.87 -8.67
C GLN A 91 -5.00 -6.01 -7.43
N LEU A 92 -5.24 -6.55 -6.23
CA LEU A 92 -5.04 -5.84 -4.98
C LEU A 92 -3.58 -5.40 -4.83
N VAL A 93 -2.63 -6.31 -5.04
CA VAL A 93 -1.19 -6.00 -4.99
C VAL A 93 -0.81 -4.93 -6.02
N GLN A 94 -1.37 -5.00 -7.24
CA GLN A 94 -1.12 -3.99 -8.27
C GLN A 94 -1.64 -2.61 -7.85
N HIS A 95 -2.88 -2.52 -7.36
CA HIS A 95 -3.45 -1.26 -6.88
C HIS A 95 -2.67 -0.70 -5.67
N VAL A 96 -2.18 -1.58 -4.79
CA VAL A 96 -1.31 -1.18 -3.67
C VAL A 96 -0.03 -0.54 -4.18
N LEU A 97 0.68 -1.14 -5.15
CA LEU A 97 1.88 -0.52 -5.74
C LEU A 97 1.55 0.84 -6.38
N GLU A 98 0.54 0.85 -7.24
CA GLU A 98 0.16 2.02 -8.05
C GLU A 98 -0.33 3.21 -7.21
N THR A 99 -0.72 2.96 -5.95
CA THR A 99 -1.13 4.01 -5.01
C THR A 99 -0.06 5.09 -4.83
N SER A 100 1.22 4.72 -4.84
CA SER A 100 2.33 5.69 -4.92
C SER A 100 3.04 5.67 -6.27
N ALA A 101 3.09 4.54 -6.99
CA ALA A 101 3.89 4.44 -8.22
C ALA A 101 3.51 5.46 -9.30
N CYS A 102 2.23 5.79 -9.42
CA CYS A 102 1.78 6.79 -10.37
C CYS A 102 2.33 8.21 -10.09
N THR A 103 2.85 8.49 -8.90
CA THR A 103 3.39 9.80 -8.49
C THR A 103 4.91 9.81 -8.31
N TRP A 104 5.62 8.69 -8.52
CA TRP A 104 7.07 8.57 -8.24
C TRP A 104 7.96 9.59 -8.97
N HIS A 105 7.50 10.12 -10.11
CA HIS A 105 8.25 11.08 -10.93
C HIS A 105 7.54 12.43 -11.06
N GLY A 106 6.66 12.76 -10.12
CA GLY A 106 5.91 14.02 -10.12
C GLY A 106 5.30 14.35 -8.76
N ASP A 107 4.41 15.33 -8.77
CA ASP A 107 3.59 15.66 -7.61
C ASP A 107 2.46 14.63 -7.43
N ASP A 108 1.71 14.76 -6.33
CA ASP A 108 0.48 14.00 -6.13
C ASP A 108 -0.49 14.14 -7.30
N LEU A 109 -1.02 12.99 -7.74
CA LEU A 109 -1.95 12.87 -8.84
C LEU A 109 -3.27 12.28 -8.34
N ALA A 110 -4.38 12.72 -8.92
CA ALA A 110 -5.69 12.09 -8.68
C ALA A 110 -5.72 10.57 -8.95
N ALA A 111 -4.74 10.07 -9.74
CA ALA A 111 -4.54 8.63 -9.92
C ALA A 111 -4.24 7.89 -8.60
N SER A 112 -3.45 8.47 -7.70
CA SER A 112 -3.11 7.87 -6.40
C SER A 112 -4.37 7.62 -5.56
N GLY A 113 -5.28 8.61 -5.50
CA GLY A 113 -6.58 8.47 -4.85
C GLY A 113 -7.44 7.35 -5.46
N ARG A 114 -7.53 7.30 -6.80
CA ARG A 114 -8.29 6.24 -7.51
C ARG A 114 -7.74 4.84 -7.27
N GLN A 115 -6.42 4.69 -7.13
CA GLN A 115 -5.80 3.40 -6.81
C GLN A 115 -6.17 2.97 -5.39
N LEU A 116 -6.15 3.90 -4.42
CA LEU A 116 -6.64 3.61 -3.07
C LEU A 116 -8.13 3.23 -3.08
N GLU A 117 -8.98 3.96 -3.82
CA GLU A 117 -10.40 3.61 -3.98
C GLU A 117 -10.59 2.18 -4.49
N ALA A 118 -9.77 1.75 -5.46
CA ALA A 118 -9.80 0.38 -5.98
C ALA A 118 -9.40 -0.66 -4.91
N VAL A 119 -8.38 -0.37 -4.10
CA VAL A 119 -7.99 -1.20 -2.94
C VAL A 119 -9.17 -1.34 -1.97
N LEU A 120 -9.81 -0.23 -1.61
CA LEU A 120 -10.95 -0.21 -0.68
C LEU A 120 -12.14 -0.98 -1.25
N ALA A 121 -12.39 -0.87 -2.56
CA ALA A 121 -13.47 -1.59 -3.23
C ALA A 121 -13.24 -3.11 -3.21
N ILE A 122 -12.02 -3.59 -3.47
CA ILE A 122 -11.67 -5.02 -3.35
C ILE A 122 -11.90 -5.49 -1.91
N CYS A 123 -11.38 -4.75 -0.92
CA CYS A 123 -11.56 -5.09 0.49
C CYS A 123 -13.04 -5.18 0.87
N ALA A 124 -13.86 -4.22 0.43
CA ALA A 124 -15.30 -4.20 0.70
C ALA A 124 -16.02 -5.42 0.12
N ARG A 125 -15.70 -5.84 -1.12
CA ARG A 125 -16.27 -7.05 -1.74
C ARG A 125 -15.98 -8.32 -0.93
N HIS A 126 -14.84 -8.35 -0.26
CA HIS A 126 -14.38 -9.49 0.54
C HIS A 126 -14.72 -9.34 2.03
N GLY A 127 -15.41 -8.26 2.45
CA GLY A 127 -15.72 -8.00 3.86
C GLY A 127 -14.50 -7.68 4.72
N VAL A 128 -13.37 -7.31 4.10
CA VAL A 128 -12.15 -6.90 4.80
C VAL A 128 -12.35 -5.50 5.35
N ALA A 129 -12.16 -5.35 6.66
CA ALA A 129 -12.33 -4.06 7.33
C ALA A 129 -11.27 -3.04 6.84
N VAL A 130 -11.70 -1.83 6.53
CA VAL A 130 -10.83 -0.70 6.18
C VAL A 130 -10.28 -0.07 7.48
N PRO A 131 -9.00 0.32 7.55
CA PRO A 131 -8.49 1.00 8.74
C PRO A 131 -9.07 2.42 8.82
N PRO A 132 -9.32 2.97 10.04
CA PRO A 132 -9.90 4.31 10.15
C PRO A 132 -8.93 5.37 9.60
N LEU A 133 -9.38 6.14 8.60
CA LEU A 133 -8.54 7.07 7.84
C LEU A 133 -8.00 8.21 8.70
N GLU A 134 -8.74 8.60 9.73
CA GLU A 134 -8.37 9.65 10.69
C GLU A 134 -7.03 9.37 11.40
N HIS A 135 -6.63 8.10 11.52
CA HIS A 135 -5.35 7.74 12.12
C HIS A 135 -4.14 8.00 11.21
N TYR A 136 -4.37 8.23 9.93
CA TYR A 136 -3.35 8.45 8.90
C TYR A 136 -3.21 9.92 8.49
N VAL A 137 -4.02 10.82 9.07
CA VAL A 137 -3.97 12.24 8.76
C VAL A 137 -2.62 12.82 9.20
N GLN A 138 -1.95 13.50 8.28
CA GLN A 138 -0.72 14.24 8.52
C GLN A 138 -1.00 15.74 8.42
N HIS A 139 -0.47 16.54 9.35
CA HIS A 139 -0.71 17.99 9.38
C HIS A 139 -0.18 18.73 8.14
N ASP A 140 0.88 18.22 7.51
CA ASP A 140 1.54 18.84 6.35
C ASP A 140 1.39 18.00 5.07
N ALA A 141 0.25 17.33 4.87
CA ALA A 141 0.05 16.40 3.73
C ALA A 141 0.34 17.01 2.35
N ALA A 142 0.15 18.32 2.15
CA ALA A 142 0.41 19.01 0.90
C ALA A 142 1.92 19.24 0.60
N LEU A 143 2.80 19.06 1.59
CA LEU A 143 4.24 19.26 1.47
C LEU A 143 4.98 17.94 1.69
N PRO A 144 6.06 17.65 0.94
CA PRO A 144 6.52 18.25 -0.31
C PRO A 144 5.83 17.58 -1.52
N GLY A 145 5.05 18.34 -2.31
CA GLY A 145 4.40 17.81 -3.53
C GLY A 145 3.26 16.83 -3.27
N GLY A 146 2.62 16.89 -2.10
CA GLY A 146 1.52 16.00 -1.70
C GLY A 146 1.95 14.64 -1.12
N TRP A 147 3.25 14.38 -1.01
CA TRP A 147 3.76 13.14 -0.41
C TRP A 147 3.63 13.09 1.11
N GLY A 148 3.53 14.24 1.77
CA GLY A 148 3.52 14.35 3.21
C GLY A 148 4.91 14.17 3.83
N PRO A 149 5.05 14.42 5.14
CA PRO A 149 6.31 14.22 5.85
C PRO A 149 6.64 12.74 6.00
N VAL A 150 7.95 12.44 6.06
CA VAL A 150 8.44 11.14 6.51
C VAL A 150 8.03 10.88 7.95
N LEU A 151 7.74 9.63 8.26
CA LEU A 151 7.33 9.17 9.59
C LEU A 151 8.52 8.82 10.47
N THR A 152 8.38 9.12 11.75
CA THR A 152 9.21 8.56 12.82
C THR A 152 8.90 7.07 13.03
N ASP A 153 9.82 6.33 13.63
CA ASP A 153 9.59 4.92 13.99
C ASP A 153 8.36 4.71 14.88
N GLY A 154 8.08 5.70 15.74
CA GLY A 154 6.91 5.69 16.61
C GLY A 154 5.61 5.80 15.80
N GLU A 155 5.59 6.62 14.75
CA GLU A 155 4.45 6.76 13.85
C GLU A 155 4.25 5.52 12.99
N VAL A 156 5.33 4.98 12.40
CA VAL A 156 5.25 3.74 11.61
C VAL A 156 4.69 2.60 12.45
N ARG A 157 5.20 2.39 13.68
CA ARG A 157 4.66 1.34 14.57
C ARG A 157 3.19 1.57 14.92
N ARG A 158 2.77 2.82 15.14
CA ARG A 158 1.35 3.13 15.40
C ARG A 158 0.47 2.80 14.21
N TRP A 159 0.92 3.11 12.99
CA TRP A 159 0.16 2.82 11.78
C TRP A 159 0.15 1.32 11.46
N GLN A 160 1.28 0.62 11.60
CA GLN A 160 1.35 -0.82 11.43
C GLN A 160 0.48 -1.59 12.44
N ALA A 161 0.29 -1.06 13.65
CA ALA A 161 -0.63 -1.64 14.64
C ALA A 161 -2.11 -1.56 14.23
N LEU A 162 -2.44 -0.85 13.16
CA LEU A 162 -3.76 -0.83 12.53
C LEU A 162 -3.92 -1.94 11.49
N THR A 163 -2.94 -2.83 11.30
CA THR A 163 -3.07 -4.01 10.46
C THR A 163 -3.99 -5.02 11.09
#